data_AF-B3RY54-F1
#
_entry.id   AF-B3RY54-F1
#
_cell.length_a   1.000
_cell.length_b   1.000
_cell.length_c   1.000
_cell.angle_alpha   90.00
_cell.angle_beta   90.00
_cell.angle_gamma   90.00
#
_symmetry.space_group_name_H-M   'P 1'
#
loop_
_entity.id
_entity.type
_entity.pdbx_description
1 polymer ?
#
loop_
_entity_poly.entity_id
_entity_poly.type
_entity_poly.pdbx_seq_one_letter_code
_entity_poly.pdbx_strand_id
1 'polypeptide(L)'
;KVDHLYKLYNNKKQKAFLDELLSLRQAQGNPVERVPIMNKQLLDLYNLYKYVKDLGGSTEVTEKKLWKEVATSMGFESSVMIINALFTHYVHYILPYECK
;
A
#
# COMPACT_ATOMS: atom_id res chain seq x y z
N LYS A 1 4.83 -11.38 -8.67
CA LYS A 1 3.42 -11.80 -8.89
C LYS A 1 2.63 -11.54 -7.64
N VAL A 2 1.35 -11.21 -7.76
CA VAL A 2 0.47 -10.96 -6.60
C VAL A 2 0.35 -12.19 -5.69
N ASP A 3 0.49 -13.40 -6.24
CA ASP A 3 0.51 -14.68 -5.48
C ASP A 3 1.46 -14.67 -4.28
N HIS A 4 2.55 -13.91 -4.35
CA HIS A 4 3.50 -13.81 -3.26
C HIS A 4 2.94 -13.01 -2.06
N LEU A 5 2.05 -12.04 -2.28
CA LEU A 5 1.35 -11.35 -1.18
C LEU A 5 0.42 -12.29 -0.43
N TYR A 6 -0.31 -13.17 -1.12
CA TYR A 6 -1.15 -14.18 -0.46
C TYR A 6 -0.37 -15.13 0.44
N LYS A 7 0.92 -15.36 0.14
CA LYS A 7 1.84 -16.14 0.99
C LYS A 7 2.36 -15.35 2.19
N LEU A 8 2.46 -14.04 2.08
CA LEU A 8 2.84 -13.15 3.19
C LEU A 8 1.67 -12.93 4.17
N TYR A 9 0.44 -12.95 3.67
CA TYR A 9 -0.76 -12.69 4.45
C TYR A 9 -1.23 -13.94 5.21
N ASN A 10 -1.13 -13.88 6.53
CA ASN A 10 -1.44 -15.01 7.42
C ASN A 10 -2.88 -14.98 7.95
N ASN A 11 -3.60 -13.86 7.82
CA ASN A 11 -4.95 -13.72 8.35
C ASN A 11 -6.01 -13.49 7.25
N LYS A 12 -7.26 -13.84 7.56
CA LYS A 12 -8.39 -13.72 6.62
C LYS A 12 -8.66 -12.27 6.19
N LYS A 13 -8.41 -11.30 7.07
CA LYS A 13 -8.65 -9.87 6.78
C LYS A 13 -7.71 -9.33 5.71
N GLN A 14 -6.43 -9.68 5.78
CA GLN A 14 -5.43 -9.30 4.79
C GLN A 14 -5.72 -9.89 3.40
N LYS A 15 -6.12 -11.16 3.36
CA LYS A 15 -6.50 -11.82 2.10
C LYS A 15 -7.77 -11.20 1.50
N ALA A 16 -8.81 -10.97 2.31
CA ALA A 16 -10.03 -10.30 1.87
C ALA A 16 -9.76 -8.88 1.35
N PHE A 17 -8.92 -8.10 2.04
CA PHE A 17 -8.49 -6.78 1.56
C PHE A 17 -7.83 -6.88 0.18
N LEU A 18 -6.94 -7.87 0.00
CA LEU A 18 -6.27 -8.07 -1.29
C LEU A 18 -7.26 -8.48 -2.38
N ASP A 19 -8.19 -9.39 -2.09
CA ASP A 19 -9.24 -9.82 -3.03
C ASP A 19 -10.10 -8.63 -3.49
N GLU A 20 -10.55 -7.80 -2.54
CA GLU A 20 -11.32 -6.59 -2.83
C GLU A 20 -10.51 -5.59 -3.65
N LEU A 21 -9.24 -5.36 -3.29
CA LEU A 21 -8.35 -4.44 -3.99
C LEU A 21 -8.15 -4.88 -5.45
N LEU A 22 -7.85 -6.16 -5.67
CA LEU A 22 -7.64 -6.71 -7.02
C LEU A 22 -8.93 -6.65 -7.83
N SER A 23 -10.08 -6.96 -7.22
CA SER A 23 -11.38 -6.89 -7.89
C SER A 23 -11.73 -5.47 -8.34
N LEU A 24 -11.48 -4.46 -7.49
CA LEU A 24 -11.66 -3.04 -7.83
C LEU A 24 -10.76 -2.63 -9.00
N ARG A 25 -9.50 -3.03 -8.94
CA ARG A 25 -8.50 -2.73 -9.96
C ARG A 25 -8.87 -3.32 -11.31
N GLN A 26 -9.33 -4.56 -11.31
CA GLN A 26 -9.84 -5.22 -12.51
C GLN A 26 -11.09 -4.51 -13.05
N ALA A 27 -12.04 -4.12 -12.19
CA ALA A 27 -13.22 -3.37 -12.59
C ALA A 27 -12.90 -1.98 -13.18
N GLN A 28 -11.83 -1.34 -12.73
CA GLN A 28 -11.32 -0.07 -13.26
C GLN A 28 -10.48 -0.20 -14.53
N GLY A 29 -10.33 -1.41 -15.08
CA GLY A 29 -9.53 -1.67 -16.29
C GLY A 29 -8.02 -1.67 -16.07
N ASN A 30 -7.55 -1.62 -14.81
CA ASN A 30 -6.14 -1.58 -14.43
C ASN A 30 -5.80 -2.79 -13.54
N PRO A 31 -5.79 -4.03 -14.08
CA PRO A 31 -5.50 -5.23 -13.30
C PRO A 31 -4.08 -5.18 -12.72
N VAL A 32 -3.96 -5.49 -11.43
CA VAL A 32 -2.65 -5.54 -10.76
C VAL A 32 -2.01 -6.89 -11.03
N GLU A 33 -1.10 -6.96 -11.99
CA GLU A 33 -0.38 -8.21 -12.30
C GLU A 33 0.87 -8.41 -11.41
N ARG A 34 1.48 -7.30 -10.96
CA ARG A 34 2.72 -7.28 -10.19
C ARG A 34 2.67 -6.22 -9.12
N VAL A 35 3.03 -6.62 -7.91
CA VAL A 35 3.20 -5.72 -6.77
C VAL A 35 4.62 -5.16 -6.83
N PRO A 36 4.82 -3.85 -6.60
CA PRO A 36 6.13 -3.25 -6.59
C PRO A 36 7.04 -3.86 -5.52
N ILE A 37 8.32 -3.97 -5.84
CA ILE A 37 9.36 -4.37 -4.90
C ILE A 37 10.02 -3.08 -4.41
N MET A 38 10.03 -2.85 -3.11
CA MET A 38 10.73 -1.75 -2.46
C MET A 38 11.79 -2.31 -1.52
N ASN A 39 13.02 -1.79 -1.64
CA ASN A 39 14.15 -2.22 -0.82
C ASN A 39 14.36 -3.75 -0.78
N LYS A 40 14.31 -4.40 -1.96
CA LYS A 40 14.42 -5.87 -2.12
C LYS A 40 13.30 -6.69 -1.45
N GLN A 41 12.25 -6.05 -0.93
CA GLN A 41 11.08 -6.70 -0.34
C GLN A 41 9.82 -6.34 -1.13
N LEU A 42 8.86 -7.26 -1.15
CA LEU A 42 7.53 -6.97 -1.71
C LEU A 42 6.84 -5.92 -0.85
N LEU A 43 6.26 -4.90 -1.50
CA LEU A 43 5.52 -3.88 -0.78
C LEU A 43 4.24 -4.48 -0.20
N ASP A 44 4.13 -4.48 1.13
CA ASP A 44 2.94 -4.91 1.85
C ASP A 44 1.85 -3.84 1.76
N LEU A 45 0.90 -4.05 0.85
CA LEU A 45 -0.19 -3.11 0.59
C LEU A 45 -1.15 -2.98 1.77
N TYR A 46 -1.35 -4.05 2.55
CA TYR A 46 -2.24 -4.03 3.70
C TYR A 46 -1.66 -3.22 4.85
N ASN A 47 -0.39 -3.46 5.18
CA ASN A 47 0.29 -2.70 6.23
C ASN A 47 0.44 -1.23 5.82
N LEU A 48 0.77 -0.94 4.57
CA LEU A 48 0.79 0.44 4.05
C LEU A 48 -0.57 1.13 4.21
N TYR A 49 -1.66 0.48 3.81
CA TYR A 49 -3.02 1.00 4.02
C TYR A 49 -3.31 1.25 5.50
N LYS A 50 -2.97 0.28 6.36
CA LYS A 50 -3.23 0.36 7.79
C LYS A 50 -2.49 1.53 8.44
N TYR A 51 -1.20 1.70 8.18
CA TYR A 51 -0.43 2.80 8.76
C TYR A 51 -0.95 4.17 8.30
N VAL A 52 -1.29 4.32 7.03
CA VAL A 52 -1.87 5.58 6.52
C VAL A 52 -3.22 5.84 7.14
N LYS A 53 -4.07 4.82 7.29
CA LYS A 53 -5.38 4.92 7.94
C LYS A 53 -5.27 5.29 9.42
N ASP A 54 -4.35 4.65 10.14
CA ASP A 54 -4.10 4.91 11.57
C ASP A 54 -3.62 6.36 11.80
N LEU A 55 -2.98 6.98 10.80
CA LEU A 55 -2.55 8.38 10.80
C LEU A 55 -3.62 9.38 10.29
N GLY A 56 -4.85 8.92 10.04
CA GLY A 56 -5.96 9.79 9.61
C GLY A 56 -6.25 9.79 8.10
N GLY A 57 -5.65 8.87 7.34
CA GLY A 57 -5.88 8.71 5.91
C GLY A 57 -4.86 9.46 5.04
N SER A 58 -4.97 9.26 3.73
CA SER A 58 -3.95 9.76 2.78
C SER A 58 -3.86 11.28 2.72
N THR A 59 -4.96 12.00 2.88
CA THR A 59 -5.00 13.48 2.94
C THR A 59 -4.20 13.98 4.13
N GLU A 60 -4.53 13.49 5.34
CA GLU A 60 -3.88 13.90 6.59
C GLU A 60 -2.37 13.63 6.57
N VAL A 61 -1.98 12.43 6.13
CA VAL A 61 -0.56 12.04 6.01
C VAL A 61 0.19 12.94 5.02
N THR A 62 -0.45 13.36 3.94
CA THR A 62 0.14 14.24 2.93
C THR A 62 0.26 15.67 3.43
N GLU A 63 -0.80 16.22 4.02
CA GLU A 63 -0.84 17.59 4.55
C GLU A 63 0.14 17.77 5.72
N LYS A 64 0.20 16.79 6.63
CA LYS A 64 1.11 16.79 7.78
C LYS A 64 2.52 16.27 7.48
N LYS A 65 2.81 15.90 6.24
CA LYS A 65 4.11 15.35 5.80
C LYS A 65 4.55 14.10 6.60
N LEU A 66 3.60 13.25 6.98
CA LEU A 66 3.81 12.05 7.80
C LEU A 66 4.29 10.83 7.00
N TRP A 67 4.47 10.94 5.68
CA TRP A 67 4.98 9.85 4.85
C TRP A 67 6.35 9.31 5.30
N LYS A 68 7.17 10.15 5.94
CA LYS A 68 8.43 9.73 6.57
C LYS A 68 8.18 8.74 7.73
N GLU A 69 7.14 8.98 8.52
CA GLU A 69 6.75 8.12 9.65
C GLU A 69 6.17 6.79 9.14
N VAL A 70 5.39 6.84 8.06
CA VAL A 70 4.90 5.63 7.36
C VAL A 70 6.08 4.78 6.87
N ALA A 71 7.06 5.39 6.20
CA ALA A 71 8.25 4.69 5.71
C ALA A 71 9.01 4.00 6.86
N THR A 72 9.21 4.72 7.97
CA THR A 72 9.89 4.21 9.17
C THR A 72 9.10 3.07 9.82
N SER A 73 7.77 3.21 9.91
CA SER A 73 6.88 2.18 10.47
C SER A 73 6.86 0.90 9.64
N MET A 74 7.03 1.02 8.31
CA MET A 74 7.21 -0.12 7.41
C MET A 74 8.63 -0.71 7.43
N GLY A 75 9.56 -0.15 8.21
CA GLY A 75 10.94 -0.61 8.30
C GLY A 75 11.83 -0.17 7.13
N PHE A 76 11.40 0.81 6.34
CA PHE A 76 12.21 1.38 5.27
C PHE A 76 13.04 2.57 5.75
N GLU A 77 14.15 2.83 5.06
CA GLU A 77 14.93 4.04 5.26
C GLU A 77 14.10 5.27 4.87
N SER A 78 14.18 6.34 5.67
CA SER A 78 13.51 7.63 5.44
C SER A 78 14.15 8.45 4.31
N SER A 79 14.52 7.82 3.19
CA SER A 79 15.03 8.52 2.02
C SER A 79 13.89 9.15 1.22
N VAL A 80 14.15 10.32 0.62
CA VAL A 80 13.16 11.03 -0.22
C VAL A 80 12.64 10.14 -1.35
N MET A 81 13.52 9.31 -1.92
CA MET A 81 13.15 8.35 -2.97
C MET A 81 12.13 7.32 -2.47
N ILE A 82 12.35 6.74 -1.28
CA ILE A 82 11.42 5.76 -0.69
C ILE A 82 10.09 6.42 -0.34
N ILE A 83 10.13 7.60 0.28
CA ILE A 83 8.93 8.35 0.65
C ILE A 83 8.06 8.65 -0.58
N ASN A 84 8.67 9.15 -1.66
CA ASN A 84 7.95 9.42 -2.91
C ASN A 84 7.41 8.15 -3.55
N ALA A 85 8.19 7.07 -3.59
CA ALA A 85 7.73 5.79 -4.12
C ALA A 85 6.55 5.23 -3.31
N LEU A 86 6.57 5.32 -1.98
CA LEU A 86 5.45 4.93 -1.12
C LEU A 86 4.18 5.74 -1.42
N PHE A 87 4.31 7.06 -1.57
CA PHE A 87 3.18 7.92 -1.95
C PHE A 87 2.61 7.52 -3.32
N THR A 88 3.47 7.41 -4.34
CA THR A 88 3.04 7.01 -5.69
C THR A 88 2.38 5.64 -5.69
N HIS A 89 2.94 4.66 -4.98
CA HIS A 89 2.35 3.33 -4.87
C HIS A 89 1.04 3.35 -4.08
N TYR A 90 0.93 4.16 -3.02
CA TYR A 90 -0.31 4.31 -2.29
C TYR A 90 -1.43 4.85 -3.19
N VAL A 91 -1.18 5.96 -3.88
CA VAL A 91 -2.13 6.56 -4.82
C VAL A 91 -2.47 5.58 -5.94
N HIS A 92 -1.47 4.92 -6.49
CA HIS A 92 -1.67 4.01 -7.62
C HIS A 92 -2.30 2.67 -7.24
N TYR A 93 -2.17 2.15 -6.01
CA TYR A 93 -2.69 0.83 -5.63
C TYR A 93 -3.82 0.88 -4.61
N ILE A 94 -3.76 1.76 -3.60
CA ILE A 94 -4.65 1.74 -2.43
C ILE A 94 -5.72 2.83 -2.48
N LEU A 95 -5.43 4.02 -3.02
CA LEU A 95 -6.37 5.16 -2.96
C LEU A 95 -7.80 4.86 -3.50
N PRO A 96 -7.99 4.16 -4.63
CA PRO A 96 -9.32 3.75 -5.10
C PRO A 96 -10.09 2.82 -4.16
N TYR A 97 -9.41 2.14 -3.25
CA TYR A 97 -10.05 1.36 -2.18
C TYR A 97 -10.46 2.26 -1.00
N GLU A 98 -9.66 3.27 -0.67
CA GLU A 98 -9.96 4.23 0.39
C GLU A 98 -11.12 5.17 0.02
N CYS A 99 -11.25 5.53 -1.26
CA CYS A 99 -12.32 6.41 -1.78
C CYS A 99 -13.62 5.69 -2.17
N LYS A 100 -13.79 4.43 -1.75
CA LYS A 100 -15.00 3.64 -1.99
C LYS A 100 -16.03 3.88 -0.89
#